data_AF-A0A813ERB3-F1
#
_entry.id   AF-A0A813ERB3-F1
#
_cell.length_a   1.000
_cell.length_b   1.000
_cell.length_c   1.000
_cell.angle_alpha   90.00
_cell.angle_beta   90.00
_cell.angle_gamma   90.00
#
_symmetry.space_group_name_H-M   'P 1'
#
loop_
_entity.id
_entity.type
_entity.pdbx_description
1 polymer ?
#
loop_
_entity_poly.entity_id
_entity_poly.type
_entity_poly.pdbx_seq_one_letter_code
_entity_poly.pdbx_strand_id
1 'polypeptide(L)'
;AWHCAGTYRSSDGRGGCDGGSQRFGPSLSWEDNANLDKSKTLLWPIKEKFGLGLSWGDLIILAGNVAIESMGGPVLGFCAGRVDAADGSQDELLGPTARQESLFPCPVNGDCKAPLGPDTVGLIYVNPQGPMANPIPRLSAGQIRDTFGRMGMNDSETVALIGGGHAFGKTHGACPEGPGPSPQEDPTRPWPGKCGSGKGKDAYTSGLEGPWTTNPTQWDNSYFKHLQSLTWELYKGPGNKWQWRVQNATGALSGIMMLTTDIALLEDPEGSYQKLVREFAEDAAKLDHAFAHAWYKLATRDMGPVTRCLGKDVPPAQPWQYPLPAPSQPQAKLSKVRAEVVKMLNRSKTESAEGFFSAVPFARLAWRCASTFRATDYRGGCNGARIRFSPEKDWPVNKGLDQVLESLQLIQDRFAGRPGFA
;
A
#
# COMPACT_ATOMS: atom_id res chain seq x y z
N ALA A 1 -9.32 -6.29 3.48
CA ALA A 1 -8.00 -6.35 2.83
C ALA A 1 -7.59 -5.01 2.23
N TRP A 2 -8.22 -4.53 1.14
CA TRP A 2 -7.88 -3.26 0.45
C TRP A 2 -7.65 -2.09 1.41
N HIS A 3 -8.64 -1.73 2.24
CA HIS A 3 -8.53 -0.59 3.18
C HIS A 3 -7.45 -0.79 4.25
N CYS A 4 -7.16 -2.03 4.66
CA CYS A 4 -6.12 -2.31 5.66
C CYS A 4 -4.74 -2.03 5.05
N ALA A 5 -4.46 -2.60 3.88
CA ALA A 5 -3.20 -2.36 3.17
C ALA A 5 -3.09 -0.94 2.60
N GLY A 6 -4.23 -0.34 2.25
CA GLY A 6 -4.37 0.93 1.56
C GLY A 6 -3.96 2.15 2.37
N THR A 7 -3.74 2.04 3.68
CA THR A 7 -3.25 3.17 4.49
C THR A 7 -1.74 3.41 4.34
N TYR A 8 -1.00 2.46 3.74
CA TYR A 8 0.45 2.56 3.59
C TYR A 8 0.86 3.79 2.76
N ARG A 9 1.91 4.49 3.18
CA ARG A 9 2.53 5.58 2.41
C ARG A 9 4.05 5.44 2.36
N SER A 10 4.63 5.69 1.20
CA SER A 10 6.07 5.45 0.97
C SER A 10 6.99 6.45 1.68
N SER A 11 6.46 7.63 2.01
CA SER A 11 7.20 8.74 2.65
C SER A 11 7.89 8.31 3.94
N ASP A 12 7.19 7.56 4.79
CA ASP A 12 7.72 7.05 6.06
C ASP A 12 7.46 5.55 6.29
N GLY A 13 6.86 4.86 5.32
CA GLY A 13 6.56 3.43 5.38
C GLY A 13 5.45 3.08 6.37
N ARG A 14 4.77 4.06 6.97
CA ARG A 14 3.67 3.83 7.93
C ARG A 14 2.37 3.47 7.21
N GLY A 15 1.42 2.96 7.98
CA GLY A 15 0.19 2.36 7.48
C GLY A 15 0.46 0.96 6.94
N GLY A 16 -0.51 0.42 6.20
CA GLY A 16 -0.47 -0.95 5.75
C GLY A 16 -1.15 -1.91 6.74
N CYS A 17 -1.02 -3.20 6.46
CA CYS A 17 -1.72 -4.25 7.18
C CYS A 17 -0.81 -5.14 8.05
N ASP A 18 0.52 -4.92 8.09
CA ASP A 18 1.47 -5.72 8.89
C ASP A 18 1.05 -5.86 10.36
N GLY A 19 0.54 -4.79 10.97
CA GLY A 19 0.04 -4.78 12.34
C GLY A 19 -1.45 -5.11 12.52
N GLY A 20 -2.22 -5.20 11.42
CA GLY A 20 -3.69 -5.24 11.50
C GLY A 20 -4.29 -4.07 12.29
N SER A 21 -3.69 -2.88 12.19
CA SER A 21 -3.99 -1.72 13.04
C SER A 21 -5.35 -1.08 12.78
N GLN A 22 -6.00 -1.39 11.65
CA GLN A 22 -7.39 -1.00 11.32
C GLN A 22 -8.44 -1.43 12.38
N ARG A 23 -8.03 -2.21 13.39
CA ARG A 23 -8.83 -2.57 14.56
C ARG A 23 -8.84 -1.50 15.65
N PHE A 24 -7.98 -0.49 15.54
CA PHE A 24 -7.78 0.55 16.55
C PHE A 24 -8.01 1.95 15.97
N GLY A 25 -8.24 2.92 16.85
CA GLY A 25 -8.32 4.32 16.45
C GLY A 25 -6.95 4.89 16.06
N PRO A 26 -6.90 5.91 15.17
CA PRO A 26 -8.05 6.58 14.55
C PRO A 26 -8.69 5.79 13.39
N SER A 27 -7.95 4.89 12.73
CA SER A 27 -8.40 4.24 11.49
C SER A 27 -9.66 3.39 11.63
N LEU A 28 -9.92 2.81 12.80
CA LEU A 28 -11.18 2.11 13.09
C LEU A 28 -12.42 2.99 12.84
N SER A 29 -12.32 4.31 13.01
CA SER A 29 -13.46 5.24 12.94
C SER A 29 -13.42 6.17 11.72
N TRP A 30 -12.51 5.96 10.78
CA TRP A 30 -12.49 6.70 9.52
C TRP A 30 -13.78 6.49 8.74
N GLU A 31 -14.29 7.55 8.10
CA GLU A 31 -15.51 7.50 7.28
C GLU A 31 -15.39 6.44 6.18
N ASP A 32 -14.21 6.34 5.55
CA ASP A 32 -13.95 5.36 4.48
C ASP A 32 -13.94 3.90 5.02
N ASN A 33 -13.79 3.71 6.33
CA ASN A 33 -13.83 2.40 6.98
C ASN A 33 -15.20 2.06 7.56
N ALA A 34 -16.24 2.86 7.27
CA ALA A 34 -17.60 2.59 7.71
C ALA A 34 -18.03 1.15 7.36
N ASN A 35 -18.68 0.49 8.32
CA ASN A 35 -19.13 -0.91 8.26
C ASN A 35 -18.04 -1.99 8.17
N LEU A 36 -16.74 -1.66 8.10
CA LEU A 36 -15.68 -2.66 8.17
C LEU A 36 -15.52 -3.27 9.57
N ASP A 37 -16.09 -2.66 10.61
CA ASP A 37 -16.31 -3.29 11.92
C ASP A 37 -17.18 -4.56 11.81
N LYS A 38 -18.24 -4.55 10.97
CA LYS A 38 -19.07 -5.73 10.72
C LYS A 38 -18.27 -6.80 9.99
N SER A 39 -17.50 -6.43 8.96
CA SER A 39 -16.62 -7.36 8.24
C SER A 39 -15.62 -8.06 9.16
N LYS A 40 -15.00 -7.32 10.09
CA LYS A 40 -14.10 -7.89 11.10
C LYS A 40 -14.84 -8.80 12.09
N THR A 41 -16.05 -8.44 12.48
CA THR A 41 -16.90 -9.25 13.36
C THR A 41 -17.24 -10.60 12.73
N LEU A 42 -17.51 -10.63 11.41
CA LEU A 42 -17.75 -11.89 10.68
C LEU A 42 -16.53 -12.83 10.67
N LEU A 43 -15.31 -12.28 10.80
CA LEU A 43 -14.07 -13.06 10.89
C LEU A 43 -13.78 -13.55 12.32
N TRP A 44 -14.51 -13.06 13.35
CA TRP A 44 -14.25 -13.43 14.74
C TRP A 44 -14.28 -14.93 15.01
N PRO A 45 -15.26 -15.73 14.54
CA PRO A 45 -15.27 -17.18 14.80
C PRO A 45 -14.04 -17.89 14.23
N ILE A 46 -13.49 -17.41 13.10
CA ILE A 46 -12.26 -17.93 12.53
C ILE A 46 -11.07 -17.52 13.42
N LYS A 47 -10.99 -16.25 13.83
CA LYS A 47 -9.94 -15.76 14.72
C LYS A 47 -9.93 -16.52 16.05
N GLU A 48 -11.10 -16.77 16.63
CA GLU A 48 -11.28 -17.52 17.88
C GLU A 48 -10.78 -18.96 17.73
N LYS A 49 -11.16 -19.63 16.64
CA LYS A 49 -10.75 -21.02 16.35
C LYS A 49 -9.22 -21.19 16.27
N PHE A 50 -8.51 -20.24 15.66
CA PHE A 50 -7.06 -20.35 15.45
C PHE A 50 -6.23 -19.61 16.52
N GLY A 51 -6.87 -18.80 17.36
CA GLY A 51 -6.24 -18.14 18.51
C GLY A 51 -4.98 -17.36 18.14
N LEU A 52 -3.91 -17.56 18.93
CA LEU A 52 -2.60 -16.91 18.71
C LEU A 52 -1.85 -17.43 17.48
N GLY A 53 -2.29 -18.55 16.88
CA GLY A 53 -1.69 -19.09 15.66
C GLY A 53 -2.04 -18.31 14.39
N LEU A 54 -2.90 -17.29 14.48
CA LEU A 54 -3.35 -16.46 13.37
C LEU A 54 -3.48 -15.00 13.81
N SER A 55 -2.65 -14.12 13.25
CA SER A 55 -2.79 -12.67 13.48
C SER A 55 -4.00 -12.10 12.72
N TRP A 56 -4.53 -10.98 13.19
CA TRP A 56 -5.57 -10.25 12.46
C TRP A 56 -5.08 -9.70 11.14
N GLY A 57 -3.83 -9.23 11.07
CA GLY A 57 -3.24 -8.77 9.80
C GLY A 57 -3.28 -9.87 8.73
N ASP A 58 -2.81 -11.08 9.08
CA ASP A 58 -2.85 -12.22 8.16
C ASP A 58 -4.28 -12.64 7.84
N LEU A 59 -5.18 -12.69 8.83
CA LEU A 59 -6.59 -13.04 8.61
C LEU A 59 -7.31 -12.06 7.68
N ILE A 60 -7.10 -10.75 7.84
CA ILE A 60 -7.75 -9.71 7.03
C ILE A 60 -7.31 -9.78 5.57
N ILE A 61 -6.02 -10.01 5.32
CA ILE A 61 -5.49 -10.15 3.95
C ILE A 61 -5.92 -11.49 3.35
N LEU A 62 -5.75 -12.59 4.09
CA LEU A 62 -6.13 -13.92 3.63
C LEU A 62 -7.61 -14.01 3.28
N ALA A 63 -8.50 -13.43 4.09
CA ALA A 63 -9.93 -13.36 3.79
C ALA A 63 -10.21 -12.61 2.48
N GLY A 64 -9.44 -11.55 2.18
CA GLY A 64 -9.55 -10.84 0.90
C GLY A 64 -9.08 -11.67 -0.29
N ASN A 65 -7.94 -12.36 -0.15
CA ASN A 65 -7.44 -13.27 -1.18
C ASN A 65 -8.46 -14.39 -1.48
N VAL A 66 -8.90 -15.08 -0.43
CA VAL A 66 -9.86 -16.19 -0.55
C VAL A 66 -11.18 -15.71 -1.15
N ALA A 67 -11.65 -14.51 -0.81
CA ALA A 67 -12.86 -13.95 -1.42
C ALA A 67 -12.69 -13.79 -2.94
N ILE A 68 -11.60 -13.17 -3.39
CA ILE A 68 -11.31 -12.96 -4.82
C ILE A 68 -11.21 -14.31 -5.54
N GLU A 69 -10.41 -15.24 -5.03
CA GLU A 69 -10.20 -16.57 -5.63
C GLU A 69 -11.50 -17.38 -5.66
N SER A 70 -12.33 -17.31 -4.61
CA SER A 70 -13.63 -18.01 -4.55
C SER A 70 -14.65 -17.51 -5.57
N MET A 71 -14.51 -16.27 -6.03
CA MET A 71 -15.36 -15.68 -7.07
C MET A 71 -14.78 -15.89 -8.48
N GLY A 72 -13.74 -16.72 -8.63
CA GLY A 72 -13.11 -17.04 -9.91
C GLY A 72 -11.97 -16.09 -10.30
N GLY A 73 -11.50 -15.24 -9.38
CA GLY A 73 -10.33 -14.38 -9.60
C GLY A 73 -9.02 -15.14 -9.72
N PRO A 74 -7.94 -14.46 -10.15
CA PRO A 74 -6.63 -15.08 -10.32
C PRO A 74 -6.02 -15.51 -8.97
N VAL A 75 -5.11 -16.47 -9.01
CA VAL A 75 -4.30 -16.86 -7.83
C VAL A 75 -3.38 -15.69 -7.46
N LEU A 76 -3.48 -15.22 -6.21
CA LEU A 76 -2.82 -13.98 -5.79
C LEU A 76 -1.46 -14.21 -5.11
N GLY A 77 -1.24 -15.43 -4.60
CA GLY A 77 -0.14 -15.72 -3.67
C GLY A 77 -0.36 -15.08 -2.29
N PHE A 78 0.32 -15.58 -1.27
CA PHE A 78 0.14 -15.11 0.10
C PHE A 78 1.46 -15.13 0.88
N CYS A 79 1.80 -13.98 1.45
CA CYS A 79 2.91 -13.79 2.38
C CYS A 79 2.31 -13.64 3.79
N ALA A 80 2.41 -14.70 4.59
CA ALA A 80 2.05 -14.67 6.02
C ALA A 80 3.22 -14.15 6.87
N GLY A 81 2.99 -13.97 8.17
CA GLY A 81 4.01 -13.56 9.13
C GLY A 81 3.78 -12.20 9.75
N ARG A 82 2.60 -11.61 9.54
CA ARG A 82 2.17 -10.36 10.16
C ARG A 82 2.01 -10.54 11.66
N VAL A 83 2.40 -9.54 12.43
CA VAL A 83 2.32 -9.58 13.90
C VAL A 83 1.32 -8.54 14.36
N ASP A 84 0.33 -8.98 15.14
CA ASP A 84 -0.70 -8.06 15.63
C ASP A 84 -0.11 -6.91 16.45
N ALA A 85 -0.47 -5.69 16.07
CA ALA A 85 -0.21 -4.51 16.88
C ALA A 85 -0.94 -4.64 18.23
N ALA A 86 -0.25 -4.22 19.29
CA ALA A 86 -0.81 -4.22 20.65
C ALA A 86 -1.90 -3.16 20.82
N ASP A 87 -1.76 -2.01 20.15
CA ASP A 87 -2.67 -0.87 20.21
C ASP A 87 -2.62 -0.02 18.91
N GLY A 88 -3.34 1.10 18.91
CA GLY A 88 -3.43 2.04 17.77
C GLY A 88 -2.30 3.06 17.64
N SER A 89 -1.22 2.95 18.43
CA SER A 89 -0.12 3.94 18.41
C SER A 89 0.55 4.09 17.03
N GLN A 90 0.54 3.04 16.21
CA GLN A 90 1.10 3.08 14.85
C GLN A 90 0.26 3.90 13.87
N ASP A 91 -1.04 4.08 14.14
CA ASP A 91 -1.97 4.82 13.29
C ASP A 91 -2.09 6.30 13.68
N GLU A 92 -1.48 6.72 14.80
CA GLU A 92 -1.57 8.11 15.31
C GLU A 92 -1.14 9.13 14.24
N LEU A 93 -0.10 8.83 13.45
CA LEU A 93 0.43 9.72 12.41
C LEU A 93 -0.29 9.60 11.04
N LEU A 94 -1.23 8.68 10.92
CA LEU A 94 -2.14 8.61 9.77
C LEU A 94 -3.28 9.63 9.91
N GLY A 95 -3.62 9.98 11.15
CA GLY A 95 -4.61 11.00 11.46
C GLY A 95 -6.04 10.50 11.33
N PRO A 96 -7.04 11.37 11.55
CA PRO A 96 -6.88 12.74 12.06
C PRO A 96 -6.49 12.73 13.56
N THR A 97 -5.34 13.32 13.89
CA THR A 97 -4.88 13.50 15.29
C THR A 97 -4.08 14.79 15.42
N ALA A 98 -4.00 15.36 16.63
CA ALA A 98 -3.19 16.56 16.89
C ALA A 98 -1.71 16.36 16.51
N ARG A 99 -1.18 15.15 16.73
CA ARG A 99 0.21 14.82 16.37
C ARG A 99 0.41 14.74 14.86
N GLN A 100 -0.53 14.13 14.13
CA GLN A 100 -0.51 14.13 12.68
C GLN A 100 -0.60 15.55 12.12
N GLU A 101 -1.53 16.37 12.62
CA GLU A 101 -1.73 17.75 12.16
C GLU A 101 -0.48 18.62 12.38
N SER A 102 0.19 18.46 13.53
CA SER A 102 1.42 19.19 13.85
C SER A 102 2.60 18.84 12.95
N LEU A 103 2.72 17.58 12.50
CA LEU A 103 3.88 17.11 11.72
C LEU A 103 3.63 17.13 10.22
N PHE A 104 2.40 16.85 9.81
CA PHE A 104 1.98 16.68 8.42
C PHE A 104 0.66 17.42 8.18
N PRO A 105 0.64 18.76 8.32
CA PRO A 105 -0.59 19.53 8.18
C PRO A 105 -1.19 19.37 6.77
N CYS A 106 -2.51 19.31 6.71
CA CYS A 106 -3.28 19.40 5.48
C CYS A 106 -4.22 20.60 5.57
N PRO A 107 -3.79 21.81 5.15
CA PRO A 107 -4.60 23.02 5.30
C PRO A 107 -5.94 22.95 4.57
N VAL A 108 -6.00 22.18 3.47
CA VAL A 108 -7.21 21.96 2.68
C VAL A 108 -7.40 20.46 2.49
N ASN A 109 -8.33 19.86 3.26
CA ASN A 109 -8.75 18.48 3.05
C ASN A 109 -9.36 18.32 1.65
N GLY A 110 -8.90 17.30 0.93
CA GLY A 110 -9.17 17.13 -0.51
C GLY A 110 -8.03 17.63 -1.41
N ASP A 111 -6.97 18.23 -0.86
CA ASP A 111 -5.73 18.58 -1.57
C ASP A 111 -4.46 18.25 -0.75
N CYS A 112 -4.53 17.27 0.15
CA CYS A 112 -3.39 16.86 0.96
C CYS A 112 -2.22 16.39 0.08
N LYS A 113 -1.00 16.84 0.42
CA LYS A 113 0.23 16.53 -0.30
C LYS A 113 1.12 15.55 0.47
N ALA A 114 2.12 14.99 -0.23
CA ALA A 114 3.20 14.28 0.43
C ALA A 114 3.77 15.15 1.58
N PRO A 115 4.07 14.57 2.77
CA PRO A 115 4.23 13.15 3.03
C PRO A 115 2.95 12.37 3.35
N LEU A 116 1.75 13.00 3.34
CA LEU A 116 0.49 12.27 3.50
C LEU A 116 0.23 11.37 2.28
N GLY A 117 -0.31 10.18 2.53
CA GLY A 117 -0.72 9.24 1.49
C GLY A 117 -1.96 9.71 0.72
N PRO A 118 -3.11 9.92 1.40
CA PRO A 118 -4.35 10.33 0.75
C PRO A 118 -4.40 11.82 0.42
N ASP A 119 -5.41 12.23 -0.36
CA ASP A 119 -5.78 13.63 -0.61
C ASP A 119 -6.60 14.25 0.53
N THR A 120 -7.12 13.43 1.43
CA THR A 120 -8.01 13.81 2.53
C THR A 120 -7.65 12.96 3.74
N VAL A 121 -7.36 13.60 4.88
CA VAL A 121 -7.10 12.86 6.11
C VAL A 121 -8.38 12.12 6.53
N GLY A 122 -8.28 10.80 6.75
CA GLY A 122 -9.43 9.95 7.06
C GLY A 122 -10.03 9.21 5.86
N LEU A 123 -9.55 9.46 4.63
CA LEU A 123 -9.79 8.59 3.47
C LEU A 123 -8.58 7.68 3.22
N ILE A 124 -8.80 6.58 2.48
CA ILE A 124 -7.69 5.70 2.09
C ILE A 124 -6.84 6.34 0.98
N TYR A 125 -7.45 6.86 -0.08
CA TYR A 125 -6.72 7.47 -1.21
C TYR A 125 -7.31 8.82 -1.62
N VAL A 126 -8.48 8.78 -2.26
CA VAL A 126 -9.13 9.94 -2.89
C VAL A 126 -10.62 9.97 -2.57
N ASN A 127 -11.24 11.14 -2.75
CA ASN A 127 -12.68 11.25 -2.65
C ASN A 127 -13.38 10.60 -3.86
N PRO A 128 -14.32 9.63 -3.66
CA PRO A 128 -14.96 8.90 -4.77
C PRO A 128 -15.86 9.78 -5.66
N GLN A 129 -16.27 10.94 -5.17
CA GLN A 129 -17.05 11.92 -5.93
C GLN A 129 -16.16 12.87 -6.75
N GLY A 130 -14.83 12.77 -6.64
CA GLY A 130 -13.86 13.69 -7.22
C GLY A 130 -13.31 14.71 -6.20
N PRO A 131 -12.29 15.50 -6.59
CA PRO A 131 -11.60 16.43 -5.69
C PRO A 131 -12.57 17.34 -4.92
N MET A 132 -12.53 17.32 -3.59
CA MET A 132 -13.45 18.09 -2.73
C MET A 132 -14.94 17.87 -3.08
N ALA A 133 -15.30 16.64 -3.49
CA ALA A 133 -16.63 16.25 -3.97
C ALA A 133 -17.12 16.99 -5.24
N ASN A 134 -16.20 17.53 -6.04
CA ASN A 134 -16.48 18.09 -7.35
C ASN A 134 -16.36 16.99 -8.43
N PRO A 135 -17.46 16.58 -9.11
CA PRO A 135 -17.48 15.43 -10.00
C PRO A 135 -16.88 15.72 -11.38
N ILE A 136 -15.61 16.13 -11.40
CA ILE A 136 -14.82 16.38 -12.61
C ILE A 136 -13.80 15.24 -12.77
N PRO A 137 -14.06 14.24 -13.63
CA PRO A 137 -13.25 13.03 -13.71
C PRO A 137 -11.78 13.29 -14.06
N ARG A 138 -11.48 14.17 -15.04
CA ARG A 138 -10.10 14.56 -15.37
C ARG A 138 -9.27 15.10 -14.19
N LEU A 139 -9.90 15.77 -13.21
CA LEU A 139 -9.20 16.24 -12.02
C LEU A 139 -8.98 15.09 -11.02
N SER A 140 -9.96 14.20 -10.91
CA SER A 140 -9.85 12.98 -10.11
C SER A 140 -8.72 12.07 -10.60
N ALA A 141 -8.49 11.98 -11.92
CA ALA A 141 -7.40 11.17 -12.49
C ALA A 141 -6.03 11.60 -11.96
N GLY A 142 -5.77 12.92 -11.88
CA GLY A 142 -4.53 13.45 -11.33
C GLY A 142 -4.35 13.11 -9.84
N GLN A 143 -5.41 13.17 -9.04
CA GLN A 143 -5.36 12.79 -7.62
C GLN A 143 -5.19 11.29 -7.42
N ILE A 144 -5.83 10.47 -8.26
CA ILE A 144 -5.65 9.01 -8.25
C ILE A 144 -4.16 8.71 -8.51
N ARG A 145 -3.57 9.25 -9.58
CA ARG A 145 -2.16 9.02 -9.93
C ARG A 145 -1.22 9.43 -8.81
N ASP A 146 -1.42 10.61 -8.26
CA ASP A 146 -0.60 11.16 -7.19
C ASP A 146 -0.68 10.31 -5.92
N THR A 147 -1.88 10.05 -5.40
CA THR A 147 -2.06 9.28 -4.16
C THR A 147 -1.60 7.82 -4.31
N PHE A 148 -1.96 7.12 -5.39
CA PHE A 148 -1.46 5.77 -5.65
C PHE A 148 0.06 5.74 -5.80
N GLY A 149 0.65 6.74 -6.46
CA GLY A 149 2.10 6.92 -6.59
C GLY A 149 2.80 7.08 -5.23
N ARG A 150 2.26 7.91 -4.33
CA ARG A 150 2.75 8.04 -2.94
C ARG A 150 2.67 6.72 -2.17
N MET A 151 1.74 5.86 -2.54
CA MET A 151 1.57 4.53 -1.96
C MET A 151 2.32 3.42 -2.74
N GLY A 152 3.16 3.80 -3.70
CA GLY A 152 4.05 2.88 -4.39
C GLY A 152 3.40 2.09 -5.52
N MET A 153 2.29 2.57 -6.08
CA MET A 153 1.65 2.00 -7.26
C MET A 153 1.92 2.86 -8.50
N ASN A 154 2.20 2.21 -9.63
CA ASN A 154 2.29 2.87 -10.94
C ASN A 154 0.92 2.88 -11.65
N ASP A 155 0.86 3.43 -12.86
CA ASP A 155 -0.40 3.54 -13.61
C ASP A 155 -1.06 2.19 -13.93
N SER A 156 -0.29 1.20 -14.37
CA SER A 156 -0.81 -0.14 -14.67
C SER A 156 -1.36 -0.83 -13.43
N GLU A 157 -0.63 -0.76 -12.31
CA GLU A 157 -1.05 -1.30 -11.02
C GLU A 157 -2.30 -0.58 -10.49
N THR A 158 -2.37 0.74 -10.67
CA THR A 158 -3.50 1.57 -10.23
C THR A 158 -4.78 1.22 -10.97
N VAL A 159 -4.74 1.20 -12.30
CA VAL A 159 -5.90 0.84 -13.13
C VAL A 159 -6.35 -0.59 -12.86
N ALA A 160 -5.40 -1.52 -12.74
CA ALA A 160 -5.70 -2.92 -12.42
C ALA A 160 -6.36 -3.06 -11.04
N LEU A 161 -5.87 -2.37 -10.02
CA LEU A 161 -6.43 -2.41 -8.66
C LEU A 161 -7.84 -1.81 -8.60
N ILE A 162 -8.07 -0.66 -9.24
CA ILE A 162 -9.39 -0.02 -9.24
C ILE A 162 -10.40 -0.91 -9.97
N GLY A 163 -10.12 -1.30 -11.21
CA GLY A 163 -11.08 -2.07 -11.99
C GLY A 163 -11.21 -3.53 -11.56
N GLY A 164 -10.13 -4.16 -11.08
CA GLY A 164 -10.21 -5.50 -10.49
C GLY A 164 -10.89 -5.51 -9.12
N GLY A 165 -10.75 -4.44 -8.33
CA GLY A 165 -11.50 -4.27 -7.08
C GLY A 165 -12.99 -4.06 -7.33
N HIS A 166 -13.31 -3.12 -8.24
CA HIS A 166 -14.69 -2.78 -8.63
C HIS A 166 -15.32 -3.78 -9.60
N ALA A 167 -14.62 -4.86 -9.99
CA ALA A 167 -15.25 -6.01 -10.64
C ALA A 167 -16.23 -6.74 -9.69
N PHE A 168 -16.07 -6.54 -8.37
CA PHE A 168 -16.87 -7.17 -7.33
C PHE A 168 -17.74 -6.18 -6.55
N GLY A 169 -18.83 -6.70 -6.01
CA GLY A 169 -19.64 -6.04 -5.00
C GLY A 169 -20.39 -4.82 -5.52
N LYS A 170 -20.60 -3.88 -4.58
CA LYS A 170 -21.37 -2.66 -4.79
C LYS A 170 -21.06 -1.61 -3.72
N THR A 171 -21.46 -0.38 -3.98
CA THR A 171 -21.54 0.69 -2.98
C THR A 171 -22.89 0.66 -2.23
N HIS A 172 -22.96 1.30 -1.06
CA HIS A 172 -24.17 1.33 -0.22
C HIS A 172 -24.50 2.75 0.24
N GLY A 173 -25.70 3.20 -0.12
CA GLY A 173 -26.21 4.56 0.03
C GLY A 173 -27.71 4.62 -0.20
N ALA A 174 -28.46 3.75 0.50
CA ALA A 174 -29.90 3.56 0.27
C ALA A 174 -30.77 4.81 0.46
N CYS A 175 -30.30 5.80 1.23
CA CYS A 175 -31.01 7.05 1.53
C CYS A 175 -30.02 8.13 2.01
N PRO A 176 -30.42 9.41 2.19
CA PRO A 176 -29.50 10.49 2.55
C PRO A 176 -29.15 10.56 4.06
N GLU A 177 -29.67 9.67 4.90
CA GLU A 177 -29.59 9.82 6.37
C GLU A 177 -28.23 9.44 6.99
N GLY A 178 -27.37 8.72 6.27
CA GLY A 178 -26.00 8.44 6.70
C GLY A 178 -25.81 7.13 7.49
N PRO A 179 -24.56 6.84 7.90
CA PRO A 179 -24.22 5.58 8.57
C PRO A 179 -24.56 5.60 10.07
N GLY A 180 -24.73 6.79 10.67
CA GLY A 180 -24.85 6.97 12.12
C GLY A 180 -23.49 7.12 12.81
N PRO A 181 -23.44 7.10 14.15
CA PRO A 181 -22.22 7.36 14.92
C PRO A 181 -21.12 6.34 14.61
N SER A 182 -19.87 6.79 14.55
CA SER A 182 -18.68 5.96 14.38
C SER A 182 -18.35 5.12 15.61
N PRO A 183 -17.43 4.14 15.54
CA PRO A 183 -16.94 3.40 16.71
C PRO A 183 -16.36 4.27 17.81
N GLN A 184 -15.81 5.44 17.49
CA GLN A 184 -15.34 6.39 18.48
C GLN A 184 -16.49 7.08 19.22
N GLU A 185 -17.59 7.35 18.54
CA GLU A 185 -18.76 8.06 19.09
C GLU A 185 -19.72 7.11 19.83
N ASP A 186 -19.94 5.92 19.29
CA ASP A 186 -20.72 4.84 19.92
C ASP A 186 -20.03 3.48 19.73
N PRO A 187 -19.19 3.05 20.68
CA PRO A 187 -18.47 1.78 20.58
C PRO A 187 -19.39 0.56 20.75
N THR A 188 -20.62 0.74 21.25
CA THR A 188 -21.56 -0.36 21.50
C THR A 188 -22.45 -0.65 20.30
N ARG A 189 -22.72 0.39 19.49
CA ARG A 189 -23.54 0.29 18.28
C ARG A 189 -22.99 1.18 17.15
N PRO A 190 -21.76 0.94 16.68
CA PRO A 190 -21.16 1.72 15.60
C PRO A 190 -21.88 1.56 14.28
N TRP A 191 -21.95 2.64 13.51
CA TRP A 191 -22.59 2.78 12.20
C TRP A 191 -23.84 1.92 12.05
N PRO A 192 -24.92 2.19 12.81
CA PRO A 192 -26.12 1.36 12.80
C PRO A 192 -26.89 1.41 11.46
N GLY A 193 -26.57 2.37 10.59
CA GLY A 193 -27.36 2.72 9.42
C GLY A 193 -28.64 3.47 9.84
N LYS A 194 -28.89 4.62 9.24
CA LYS A 194 -30.10 5.42 9.53
C LYS A 194 -31.25 5.17 8.54
N CYS A 195 -30.95 4.63 7.37
CA CYS A 195 -31.94 4.29 6.37
C CYS A 195 -32.76 3.05 6.79
N GLY A 196 -34.08 3.16 6.92
CA GLY A 196 -34.97 2.01 7.10
C GLY A 196 -34.52 1.05 8.22
N SER A 197 -34.22 -0.21 7.86
CA SER A 197 -33.70 -1.21 8.82
C SER A 197 -32.21 -1.07 9.17
N GLY A 198 -31.47 -0.19 8.49
CA GLY A 198 -30.05 0.07 8.65
C GLY A 198 -29.12 -0.97 8.01
N LYS A 199 -29.67 -2.03 7.40
CA LYS A 199 -28.92 -3.19 6.89
C LYS A 199 -29.54 -3.78 5.63
N GLY A 200 -28.79 -4.64 4.94
CA GLY A 200 -29.23 -5.30 3.71
C GLY A 200 -29.56 -4.26 2.63
N LYS A 201 -30.81 -4.27 2.13
CA LYS A 201 -31.27 -3.30 1.13
C LYS A 201 -31.30 -1.85 1.62
N ASP A 202 -31.36 -1.63 2.94
CA ASP A 202 -31.37 -0.30 3.55
C ASP A 202 -29.99 0.09 4.10
N ALA A 203 -28.92 -0.58 3.68
CA ALA A 203 -27.57 -0.27 4.17
C ALA A 203 -27.08 1.11 3.68
N TYR A 204 -26.33 1.79 4.56
CA TYR A 204 -25.56 2.99 4.22
C TYR A 204 -24.11 2.79 4.65
N THR A 205 -23.17 3.02 3.73
CA THR A 205 -21.73 3.05 4.01
C THR A 205 -21.12 4.36 3.49
N SER A 206 -20.96 4.50 2.18
CA SER A 206 -20.36 5.70 1.55
C SER A 206 -21.41 6.72 1.11
N GLY A 207 -22.69 6.32 1.02
CA GLY A 207 -23.76 7.13 0.46
C GLY A 207 -23.86 7.07 -1.08
N LEU A 208 -22.94 6.37 -1.73
CA LEU A 208 -23.03 5.99 -3.14
C LEU A 208 -23.79 4.67 -3.24
N GLU A 209 -24.58 4.46 -4.27
CA GLU A 209 -25.45 3.28 -4.37
C GLU A 209 -25.36 2.57 -5.72
N GLY A 210 -25.12 1.26 -5.67
CA GLY A 210 -25.27 0.35 -6.79
C GLY A 210 -24.00 -0.46 -7.11
N PRO A 211 -24.13 -1.55 -7.87
CA PRO A 211 -23.02 -2.34 -8.40
C PRO A 211 -22.38 -1.70 -9.64
N TRP A 212 -21.12 -2.07 -9.89
CA TRP A 212 -20.40 -1.72 -11.13
C TRP A 212 -20.60 -2.73 -12.26
N THR A 213 -20.85 -4.00 -11.90
CA THR A 213 -20.98 -5.12 -12.84
C THR A 213 -22.35 -5.79 -12.68
N THR A 214 -22.78 -6.48 -13.74
CA THR A 214 -24.03 -7.26 -13.71
C THR A 214 -23.89 -8.56 -12.91
N ASN A 215 -22.66 -9.02 -12.69
CA ASN A 215 -22.31 -10.21 -11.91
C ASN A 215 -21.37 -9.84 -10.74
N PRO A 216 -21.85 -9.15 -9.70
CA PRO A 216 -21.00 -8.57 -8.65
C PRO A 216 -20.27 -9.59 -7.76
N THR A 217 -20.49 -10.89 -7.96
CA THR A 217 -19.82 -11.97 -7.21
C THR A 217 -19.10 -12.94 -8.13
N GLN A 218 -18.75 -12.52 -9.35
CA GLN A 218 -17.98 -13.31 -10.30
C GLN A 218 -16.89 -12.43 -10.91
N TRP A 219 -15.69 -12.99 -11.03
CA TRP A 219 -14.58 -12.34 -11.69
C TRP A 219 -14.76 -12.41 -13.21
N ASP A 220 -14.82 -11.25 -13.83
CA ASP A 220 -14.71 -11.08 -15.27
C ASP A 220 -14.20 -9.65 -15.58
N ASN A 221 -14.01 -9.33 -16.85
CA ASN A 221 -13.62 -7.99 -17.28
C ASN A 221 -14.82 -7.08 -17.65
N SER A 222 -16.01 -7.37 -17.13
CA SER A 222 -17.22 -6.59 -17.43
C SER A 222 -17.13 -5.16 -16.92
N TYR A 223 -16.43 -4.90 -15.81
CA TYR A 223 -16.14 -3.54 -15.33
C TYR A 223 -15.53 -2.68 -16.44
N PHE A 224 -14.43 -3.13 -17.03
CA PHE A 224 -13.72 -2.37 -18.08
C PHE A 224 -14.54 -2.29 -19.37
N LYS A 225 -15.22 -3.38 -19.75
CA LYS A 225 -16.11 -3.39 -20.92
C LYS A 225 -17.23 -2.37 -20.77
N HIS A 226 -17.95 -2.37 -19.65
CA HIS A 226 -19.01 -1.41 -19.37
C HIS A 226 -18.46 0.01 -19.38
N LEU A 227 -17.36 0.25 -18.64
CA LEU A 227 -16.76 1.57 -18.50
C LEU A 227 -16.51 2.21 -19.88
N GLN A 228 -15.86 1.49 -20.80
CA GLN A 228 -15.51 2.05 -22.11
C GLN A 228 -16.62 2.03 -23.17
N SER A 229 -17.61 1.13 -23.07
CA SER A 229 -18.59 0.91 -24.15
C SER A 229 -19.95 1.57 -23.89
N LEU A 230 -20.27 1.89 -22.64
CA LEU A 230 -21.52 2.53 -22.27
C LEU A 230 -21.37 4.04 -22.21
N THR A 231 -22.50 4.74 -22.38
CA THR A 231 -22.58 6.19 -22.19
C THR A 231 -23.04 6.49 -20.77
N TRP A 232 -22.31 7.38 -20.09
CA TRP A 232 -22.51 7.68 -18.68
C TRP A 232 -23.09 9.09 -18.50
N GLU A 233 -24.09 9.22 -17.63
CA GLU A 233 -24.65 10.50 -17.22
C GLU A 233 -24.49 10.71 -15.71
N LEU A 234 -24.06 11.92 -15.33
CA LEU A 234 -23.90 12.32 -13.95
C LEU A 234 -25.26 12.53 -13.29
N TYR A 235 -25.45 11.98 -12.10
CA TYR A 235 -26.65 12.18 -11.29
C TYR A 235 -26.34 12.11 -9.80
N LYS A 236 -27.33 12.40 -8.96
CA LYS A 236 -27.25 12.11 -7.53
C LYS A 236 -28.01 10.84 -7.19
N GLY A 237 -27.31 9.88 -6.57
CA GLY A 237 -27.90 8.64 -6.09
C GLY A 237 -28.87 8.85 -4.91
N PRO A 238 -29.52 7.77 -4.43
CA PRO A 238 -30.44 7.83 -3.28
C PRO A 238 -29.81 8.40 -2.00
N GLY A 239 -28.50 8.21 -1.82
CA GLY A 239 -27.72 8.81 -0.72
C GLY A 239 -27.34 10.27 -0.92
N ASN A 240 -27.87 10.94 -1.96
CA ASN A 240 -27.59 12.35 -2.31
C ASN A 240 -26.09 12.63 -2.58
N LYS A 241 -25.37 11.65 -3.12
CA LYS A 241 -23.96 11.74 -3.54
C LYS A 241 -23.86 11.72 -5.06
N TRP A 242 -22.85 12.40 -5.61
CA TRP A 242 -22.56 12.39 -7.04
C TRP A 242 -22.04 11.03 -7.50
N GLN A 243 -22.68 10.46 -8.51
CA GLN A 243 -22.27 9.22 -9.17
C GLN A 243 -22.78 9.22 -10.63
N TRP A 244 -22.35 8.24 -11.40
CA TRP A 244 -22.67 8.13 -12.81
C TRP A 244 -23.55 6.91 -13.05
N ARG A 245 -24.57 7.04 -13.90
CA ARG A 245 -25.42 5.93 -14.34
C ARG A 245 -25.35 5.77 -15.84
N VAL A 246 -25.71 4.59 -16.31
CA VAL A 246 -25.81 4.30 -17.74
C VAL A 246 -26.98 5.08 -18.34
N GLN A 247 -26.72 5.88 -19.36
CA GLN A 247 -27.74 6.66 -20.06
C GLN A 247 -28.71 5.72 -20.81
N ASN A 248 -30.02 5.99 -20.71
CA ASN A 248 -31.08 5.19 -21.35
C ASN A 248 -31.04 3.68 -21.01
N ALA A 249 -30.55 3.32 -19.81
CA ALA A 249 -30.39 1.93 -19.43
C ALA A 249 -31.71 1.18 -19.27
N THR A 250 -31.72 -0.07 -19.74
CA THR A 250 -32.82 -1.02 -19.60
C THR A 250 -32.32 -2.34 -19.00
N GLY A 251 -33.24 -3.11 -18.42
CA GLY A 251 -32.93 -4.44 -17.87
C GLY A 251 -31.84 -4.40 -16.80
N ALA A 252 -30.88 -5.33 -16.90
CA ALA A 252 -29.81 -5.47 -15.91
C ALA A 252 -28.88 -4.24 -15.82
N LEU A 253 -28.83 -3.40 -16.87
CA LEU A 253 -27.99 -2.19 -16.89
C LEU A 253 -28.58 -1.04 -16.07
N SER A 254 -29.89 -1.04 -15.77
CA SER A 254 -30.54 0.07 -15.05
C SER A 254 -30.05 0.25 -13.61
N GLY A 255 -29.42 -0.79 -13.04
CA GLY A 255 -28.80 -0.73 -11.71
C GLY A 255 -27.30 -0.45 -11.71
N ILE A 256 -26.65 -0.41 -12.89
CA ILE A 256 -25.20 -0.24 -13.00
C ILE A 256 -24.81 1.23 -12.82
N MET A 257 -23.75 1.45 -12.06
CA MET A 257 -23.22 2.77 -11.77
C MET A 257 -21.68 2.80 -11.91
N MET A 258 -21.13 4.01 -12.06
CA MET A 258 -19.70 4.32 -11.95
C MET A 258 -19.46 5.51 -11.01
N LEU A 259 -18.35 5.50 -10.30
CA LEU A 259 -17.89 6.63 -9.50
C LEU A 259 -17.22 7.68 -10.39
N THR A 260 -17.07 8.91 -9.90
CA THR A 260 -16.25 9.91 -10.61
C THR A 260 -14.82 9.39 -10.79
N THR A 261 -14.29 8.67 -9.80
CA THR A 261 -12.97 8.02 -9.86
C THR A 261 -12.89 6.90 -10.91
N ASP A 262 -14.00 6.25 -11.23
CA ASP A 262 -14.04 5.22 -12.27
C ASP A 262 -14.06 5.86 -13.67
N ILE A 263 -14.91 6.88 -13.86
CA ILE A 263 -14.93 7.68 -15.10
C ILE A 263 -13.58 8.38 -15.34
N ALA A 264 -12.86 8.73 -14.27
CA ALA A 264 -11.54 9.34 -14.36
C ALA A 264 -10.53 8.48 -15.11
N LEU A 265 -10.70 7.15 -15.14
CA LEU A 265 -9.84 6.26 -15.90
C LEU A 265 -9.98 6.45 -17.43
N LEU A 266 -11.12 6.99 -17.88
CA LEU A 266 -11.35 7.35 -19.29
C LEU A 266 -10.89 8.78 -19.62
N GLU A 267 -10.97 9.69 -18.65
CA GLU A 267 -10.68 11.12 -18.81
C GLU A 267 -9.29 11.54 -18.32
N ASP A 268 -8.40 10.57 -18.10
CA ASP A 268 -7.02 10.83 -17.71
C ASP A 268 -6.31 11.71 -18.75
N PRO A 269 -5.81 12.92 -18.36
CA PRO A 269 -5.15 13.83 -19.30
C PRO A 269 -3.88 13.26 -19.95
N GLU A 270 -3.20 12.33 -19.29
CA GLU A 270 -1.98 11.68 -19.82
C GLU A 270 -2.32 10.54 -20.79
N GLY A 271 -3.56 10.07 -20.81
CA GLY A 271 -4.06 9.00 -21.68
C GLY A 271 -3.57 7.59 -21.35
N SER A 272 -2.71 7.42 -20.33
CA SER A 272 -2.19 6.12 -19.93
C SER A 272 -3.30 5.24 -19.32
N TYR A 273 -4.19 5.83 -18.51
CA TYR A 273 -5.31 5.08 -17.94
C TYR A 273 -6.30 4.61 -19.00
N GLN A 274 -6.66 5.48 -19.94
CA GLN A 274 -7.58 5.13 -21.02
C GLN A 274 -7.03 3.99 -21.90
N LYS A 275 -5.71 3.96 -22.12
CA LYS A 275 -5.05 2.86 -22.83
C LYS A 275 -5.17 1.54 -22.05
N LEU A 276 -4.91 1.55 -20.75
CA LEU A 276 -5.01 0.37 -19.88
C LEU A 276 -6.45 -0.13 -19.75
N VAL A 277 -7.43 0.77 -19.66
CA VAL A 277 -8.86 0.42 -19.67
C VAL A 277 -9.22 -0.37 -20.93
N ARG A 278 -8.78 0.10 -22.11
CA ARG A 278 -8.97 -0.62 -23.39
C ARG A 278 -8.32 -1.99 -23.38
N GLU A 279 -7.06 -2.05 -22.96
CA GLU A 279 -6.29 -3.29 -22.90
C GLU A 279 -6.95 -4.35 -22.01
N PHE A 280 -7.43 -3.98 -20.82
CA PHE A 280 -8.10 -4.92 -19.91
C PHE A 280 -9.53 -5.27 -20.31
N ALA A 281 -10.22 -4.39 -21.05
CA ALA A 281 -11.52 -4.71 -21.63
C ALA A 281 -11.42 -5.72 -22.79
N GLU A 282 -10.35 -5.65 -23.58
CA GLU A 282 -10.09 -6.53 -24.72
C GLU A 282 -9.46 -7.87 -24.32
N ASP A 283 -8.61 -7.87 -23.29
CA ASP A 283 -7.82 -9.04 -22.88
C ASP A 283 -7.91 -9.29 -21.36
N ALA A 284 -8.74 -10.27 -20.99
CA ALA A 284 -8.92 -10.67 -19.59
C ALA A 284 -7.65 -11.27 -18.98
N ALA A 285 -6.80 -11.96 -19.75
CA ALA A 285 -5.59 -12.57 -19.22
C ALA A 285 -4.56 -11.50 -18.79
N LYS A 286 -4.53 -10.37 -19.50
CA LYS A 286 -3.72 -9.21 -19.09
C LYS A 286 -4.25 -8.57 -17.82
N LEU A 287 -5.56 -8.48 -17.66
CA LEU A 287 -6.17 -8.02 -16.41
C LEU A 287 -5.81 -8.97 -15.26
N ASP A 288 -5.97 -10.28 -15.44
CA ASP A 288 -5.63 -11.30 -14.44
C ASP A 288 -4.19 -11.14 -13.95
N HIS A 289 -3.25 -11.04 -14.90
CA HIS A 289 -1.83 -10.89 -14.59
C HIS A 289 -1.53 -9.57 -13.86
N ALA A 290 -2.05 -8.44 -14.37
CA ALA A 290 -1.81 -7.13 -13.78
C ALA A 290 -2.43 -7.01 -12.38
N PHE A 291 -3.67 -7.49 -12.22
CA PHE A 291 -4.38 -7.44 -10.95
C PHE A 291 -3.73 -8.35 -9.90
N ALA A 292 -3.40 -9.60 -10.24
CA ALA A 292 -2.74 -10.52 -9.30
C ALA A 292 -1.43 -9.93 -8.77
N HIS A 293 -0.60 -9.38 -9.67
CA HIS A 293 0.66 -8.75 -9.29
C HIS A 293 0.46 -7.49 -8.44
N ALA A 294 -0.45 -6.59 -8.83
CA ALA A 294 -0.72 -5.36 -8.11
C ALA A 294 -1.37 -5.62 -6.74
N TRP A 295 -2.26 -6.60 -6.63
CA TRP A 295 -2.86 -7.03 -5.38
C TRP A 295 -1.82 -7.66 -4.44
N TYR A 296 -0.97 -8.56 -4.94
CA TYR A 296 0.10 -9.14 -4.13
C TYR A 296 1.04 -8.04 -3.60
N LYS A 297 1.42 -7.07 -4.45
CA LYS A 297 2.20 -5.90 -4.04
C LYS A 297 1.49 -5.08 -2.97
N LEU A 298 0.22 -4.74 -3.18
CA LEU A 298 -0.60 -4.00 -2.20
C LEU A 298 -0.57 -4.71 -0.84
N ALA A 299 -0.84 -6.01 -0.86
CA ALA A 299 -0.96 -6.82 0.35
C ALA A 299 0.38 -7.02 1.08
N THR A 300 1.53 -6.81 0.43
CA THR A 300 2.85 -7.18 0.98
C THR A 300 3.89 -6.07 0.99
N ARG A 301 3.58 -4.87 0.50
CA ARG A 301 4.55 -3.77 0.37
C ARG A 301 5.19 -3.30 1.68
N ASP A 302 4.51 -3.53 2.79
CA ASP A 302 4.90 -3.24 4.18
C ASP A 302 5.53 -4.44 4.90
N MET A 303 5.61 -5.61 4.25
CA MET A 303 6.25 -6.81 4.81
C MET A 303 7.78 -6.82 4.66
N GLY A 304 8.34 -5.92 3.85
CA GLY A 304 9.78 -5.83 3.61
C GLY A 304 10.36 -6.99 2.78
N PRO A 305 11.57 -7.49 3.12
CA PRO A 305 12.22 -8.57 2.37
C PRO A 305 11.41 -9.86 2.38
N VAL A 306 11.41 -10.59 1.27
CA VAL A 306 10.68 -11.87 1.12
C VAL A 306 11.02 -12.91 2.20
N THR A 307 12.19 -12.82 2.82
CA THR A 307 12.61 -13.71 3.92
C THR A 307 11.76 -13.57 5.18
N ARG A 308 10.95 -12.50 5.31
CA ARG A 308 9.94 -12.37 6.36
C ARG A 308 8.64 -13.11 6.04
N CYS A 309 8.39 -13.42 4.77
CA CYS A 309 7.19 -14.12 4.35
C CYS A 309 7.22 -15.58 4.80
N LEU A 310 6.11 -16.03 5.38
CA LEU A 310 5.88 -17.41 5.77
C LEU A 310 4.77 -18.02 4.88
N GLY A 311 4.83 -19.34 4.69
CA GLY A 311 3.82 -20.10 3.94
C GLY A 311 4.37 -20.71 2.65
N LYS A 312 3.57 -21.60 2.05
CA LYS A 312 3.93 -22.30 0.79
C LYS A 312 3.51 -21.53 -0.46
N ASP A 313 2.55 -20.62 -0.31
CA ASP A 313 1.99 -19.82 -1.41
C ASP A 313 2.73 -18.49 -1.61
N VAL A 314 3.94 -18.38 -1.05
CA VAL A 314 4.81 -17.21 -1.22
C VAL A 314 5.43 -17.26 -2.63
N PRO A 315 5.11 -16.33 -3.53
CA PRO A 315 5.74 -16.28 -4.85
C PRO A 315 7.24 -15.94 -4.74
N PRO A 316 8.03 -16.13 -5.82
CA PRO A 316 9.41 -15.70 -5.87
C PRO A 316 9.58 -14.23 -5.47
N ALA A 317 10.77 -13.88 -4.99
CA ALA A 317 11.07 -12.53 -4.54
C ALA A 317 10.79 -11.49 -5.64
N GLN A 318 10.02 -10.46 -5.28
CA GLN A 318 9.56 -9.45 -6.22
C GLN A 318 10.44 -8.19 -6.20
N PRO A 319 10.49 -7.39 -7.29
CA PRO A 319 11.41 -6.25 -7.37
C PRO A 319 11.26 -5.21 -6.23
N TRP A 320 10.03 -4.93 -5.77
CA TRP A 320 9.79 -3.97 -4.68
C TRP A 320 10.17 -4.50 -3.29
N GLN A 321 10.43 -5.80 -3.16
CA GLN A 321 10.98 -6.41 -1.94
C GLN A 321 12.51 -6.26 -1.88
N TYR A 322 13.11 -5.63 -2.91
CA TYR A 322 14.54 -5.40 -3.05
C TYR A 322 15.39 -6.63 -2.72
N PRO A 323 15.21 -7.75 -3.46
CA PRO A 323 15.92 -8.99 -3.19
C PRO A 323 17.43 -8.79 -3.27
N LEU A 324 18.14 -9.57 -2.46
CA LEU A 324 19.60 -9.61 -2.46
C LEU A 324 20.08 -10.92 -3.07
N PRO A 325 21.24 -10.93 -3.74
CA PRO A 325 21.84 -12.17 -4.19
C PRO A 325 22.11 -13.09 -2.99
N ALA A 326 22.03 -14.40 -3.24
CA ALA A 326 22.45 -15.37 -2.23
C ALA A 326 23.92 -15.12 -1.83
N PRO A 327 24.29 -15.37 -0.55
CA PRO A 327 25.67 -15.22 -0.12
C PRO A 327 26.62 -16.09 -0.97
N SER A 328 27.76 -15.53 -1.39
CA SER A 328 28.80 -16.31 -2.05
C SER A 328 29.43 -17.32 -1.06
N GLN A 329 29.74 -18.52 -1.55
CA GLN A 329 30.40 -19.56 -0.77
C GLN A 329 31.75 -19.94 -1.42
N PRO A 330 32.81 -20.19 -0.64
CA PRO A 330 32.86 -20.14 0.84
C PRO A 330 33.01 -18.72 1.39
N GLN A 331 32.29 -18.39 2.47
CA GLN A 331 32.46 -17.11 3.16
C GLN A 331 33.84 -16.99 3.85
N ALA A 332 34.43 -15.80 3.83
CA ALA A 332 35.68 -15.54 4.53
C ALA A 332 35.51 -15.71 6.04
N LYS A 333 36.52 -16.28 6.73
CA LYS A 333 36.57 -16.32 8.19
C LYS A 333 36.62 -14.89 8.72
N LEU A 334 35.57 -14.42 9.41
CA LEU A 334 35.46 -13.05 9.92
C LEU A 334 36.62 -12.65 10.83
N SER A 335 37.26 -13.60 11.53
CA SER A 335 38.46 -13.36 12.31
C SER A 335 39.65 -12.86 11.46
N LYS A 336 39.82 -13.40 10.25
CA LYS A 336 40.86 -12.94 9.31
C LYS A 336 40.55 -11.55 8.77
N VAL A 337 39.29 -11.30 8.41
CA VAL A 337 38.83 -9.97 7.95
C VAL A 337 39.05 -8.92 9.05
N ARG A 338 38.71 -9.24 10.30
CA ARG A 338 38.95 -8.38 11.46
C ARG A 338 40.42 -8.02 11.62
N ALA A 339 41.33 -8.98 11.46
CA ALA A 339 42.76 -8.72 11.56
C ALA A 339 43.26 -7.70 10.50
N GLU A 340 42.79 -7.80 9.26
CA GLU A 340 43.13 -6.85 8.20
C GLU A 340 42.57 -5.44 8.46
N VAL A 341 41.34 -5.33 8.98
CA VAL A 341 40.77 -4.04 9.39
C VAL A 341 41.59 -3.41 10.52
N VAL A 342 41.98 -4.18 11.54
CA VAL A 342 42.83 -3.69 12.65
C VAL A 342 44.19 -3.24 12.13
N LYS A 343 44.81 -3.99 11.21
CA LYS A 343 46.08 -3.62 10.58
C LYS A 343 45.99 -2.28 9.84
N MET A 344 44.93 -2.08 9.06
CA MET A 344 44.64 -0.82 8.37
C MET A 344 44.49 0.35 9.36
N LEU A 345 43.69 0.18 10.42
CA LEU A 345 43.49 1.20 11.45
C LEU A 345 44.78 1.53 12.22
N ASN A 346 45.69 0.57 12.39
CA ASN A 346 46.97 0.83 13.08
C ASN A 346 47.98 1.56 12.19
N ARG A 347 48.07 1.25 10.89
CA ARG A 347 48.93 1.99 9.93
C ARG A 347 48.58 3.48 9.87
N SER A 348 47.29 3.79 9.94
CA SER A 348 46.81 5.18 10.07
C SER A 348 47.51 5.98 11.15
N LYS A 349 47.71 5.36 12.32
CA LYS A 349 48.15 6.04 13.54
C LYS A 349 49.63 6.39 13.45
N THR A 350 50.38 5.64 12.64
CA THR A 350 51.83 5.78 12.51
C THR A 350 52.25 6.65 11.31
N GLU A 351 51.42 6.73 10.26
CA GLU A 351 51.82 7.34 8.97
C GLU A 351 51.17 8.71 8.68
N SER A 352 50.25 9.22 9.50
CA SER A 352 49.61 10.52 9.24
C SER A 352 49.61 11.45 10.46
N ALA A 353 50.20 12.65 10.30
CA ALA A 353 50.03 13.76 11.24
C ALA A 353 48.60 14.35 11.19
N GLU A 354 47.79 13.95 10.20
CA GLU A 354 46.43 14.46 9.94
C GLU A 354 45.28 13.49 10.30
N GLY A 355 45.54 12.34 10.94
CA GLY A 355 44.49 11.54 11.62
C GLY A 355 43.39 10.91 10.75
N PHE A 356 43.64 10.76 9.44
CA PHE A 356 42.63 10.48 8.41
C PHE A 356 41.94 9.10 8.53
N PHE A 357 42.62 8.07 9.03
CA PHE A 357 42.05 6.73 9.25
C PHE A 357 41.85 6.42 10.74
N SER A 358 41.33 7.40 11.50
CA SER A 358 40.79 7.12 12.83
C SER A 358 39.64 6.10 12.74
N ALA A 359 39.31 5.43 13.85
CA ALA A 359 38.18 4.49 13.88
C ALA A 359 36.81 5.17 13.64
N VAL A 360 36.75 6.50 13.74
CA VAL A 360 35.52 7.30 13.71
C VAL A 360 34.81 7.26 12.34
N PRO A 361 35.47 7.48 11.19
CA PRO A 361 34.85 7.30 9.87
C PRO A 361 34.23 5.93 9.63
N PHE A 362 34.84 4.84 10.13
CA PHE A 362 34.28 3.49 9.99
C PHE A 362 33.03 3.28 10.86
N ALA A 363 33.04 3.79 12.10
CA ALA A 363 31.85 3.78 12.95
C ALA A 363 30.72 4.62 12.34
N ARG A 364 31.06 5.77 11.74
CA ARG A 364 30.11 6.62 11.02
C ARG A 364 29.53 5.89 9.81
N LEU A 365 30.36 5.24 8.99
CA LEU A 365 29.91 4.45 7.85
C LEU A 365 28.94 3.35 8.29
N ALA A 366 29.29 2.59 9.33
CA ALA A 366 28.45 1.54 9.88
C ALA A 366 27.09 2.09 10.34
N TRP A 367 27.09 3.20 11.09
CA TRP A 367 25.86 3.87 11.53
C TRP A 367 25.02 4.33 10.33
N ARG A 368 25.61 5.05 9.37
CA ARG A 368 24.88 5.57 8.20
C ARG A 368 24.26 4.47 7.35
N CYS A 369 24.96 3.36 7.18
CA CYS A 369 24.47 2.19 6.47
C CYS A 369 23.31 1.52 7.22
N ALA A 370 23.41 1.35 8.54
CA ALA A 370 22.37 0.69 9.34
C ALA A 370 21.16 1.60 9.62
N SER A 371 21.36 2.90 9.77
CA SER A 371 20.33 3.87 10.18
C SER A 371 19.29 4.18 9.11
N THR A 372 19.45 3.65 7.89
CA THR A 372 18.41 3.73 6.85
C THR A 372 17.26 2.77 7.13
N PHE A 373 17.43 1.80 8.04
CA PHE A 373 16.38 0.86 8.39
C PHE A 373 15.21 1.59 9.06
N ARG A 374 14.00 1.32 8.56
CA ARG A 374 12.75 1.72 9.21
C ARG A 374 11.89 0.49 9.46
N ALA A 375 11.48 0.30 10.71
CA ALA A 375 10.67 -0.84 11.13
C ALA A 375 9.22 -0.77 10.62
N THR A 376 8.80 0.37 10.07
CA THR A 376 7.44 0.62 9.59
C THR A 376 7.10 -0.20 8.35
N ASP A 377 8.06 -0.43 7.45
CA ASP A 377 7.91 -1.29 6.27
C ASP A 377 9.12 -2.23 6.05
N TYR A 378 10.00 -2.30 7.05
CA TYR A 378 11.22 -3.10 7.08
C TYR A 378 12.18 -2.85 5.90
N ARG A 379 12.14 -1.66 5.29
CA ARG A 379 13.10 -1.24 4.27
C ARG A 379 14.35 -0.60 4.88
N GLY A 380 15.40 -0.54 4.06
CA GLY A 380 16.71 0.01 4.45
C GLY A 380 17.54 -0.97 5.27
N GLY A 381 18.51 -0.44 6.00
CA GLY A 381 19.50 -1.18 6.75
C GLY A 381 20.73 -1.53 5.91
N CYS A 382 21.73 -2.11 6.57
CA CYS A 382 23.05 -2.30 5.96
C CYS A 382 23.17 -3.58 5.11
N ASN A 383 22.20 -4.48 5.17
CA ASN A 383 22.21 -5.67 4.32
C ASN A 383 22.06 -5.28 2.84
N GLY A 384 22.91 -5.83 1.99
CA GLY A 384 23.07 -5.40 0.59
C GLY A 384 24.05 -4.24 0.39
N ALA A 385 24.51 -3.58 1.46
CA ALA A 385 25.46 -2.47 1.41
C ALA A 385 25.09 -1.40 0.38
N ARG A 386 23.79 -1.01 0.37
CA ARG A 386 23.21 -0.08 -0.61
C ARG A 386 23.80 1.32 -0.55
N ILE A 387 24.42 1.68 0.58
CA ILE A 387 25.20 2.92 0.75
C ILE A 387 26.30 3.12 -0.31
N ARG A 388 26.69 2.08 -1.05
CA ARG A 388 27.65 2.16 -2.16
C ARG A 388 27.03 2.54 -3.51
N PHE A 389 25.71 2.64 -3.59
CA PHE A 389 24.97 2.92 -4.81
C PHE A 389 24.13 4.19 -4.65
N SER A 390 23.77 4.81 -5.77
CA SER A 390 22.80 5.91 -5.77
C SER A 390 21.41 5.38 -5.39
N PRO A 391 20.59 6.16 -4.66
CA PRO A 391 20.89 7.52 -4.21
C PRO A 391 21.68 7.61 -2.89
N GLU A 392 21.81 6.53 -2.12
CA GLU A 392 22.38 6.57 -0.75
C GLU A 392 23.83 7.10 -0.72
N LYS A 393 24.67 6.72 -1.68
CA LYS A 393 26.06 7.21 -1.75
C LYS A 393 26.15 8.73 -1.96
N ASP A 394 25.14 9.31 -2.62
CA ASP A 394 25.10 10.72 -3.01
C ASP A 394 24.38 11.60 -1.96
N TRP A 395 23.90 11.02 -0.87
CA TRP A 395 23.21 11.79 0.17
C TRP A 395 24.18 12.77 0.85
N PRO A 396 23.77 14.03 1.08
CA PRO A 396 24.61 15.03 1.75
C PRO A 396 25.12 14.55 3.12
N VAL A 397 24.32 13.76 3.83
CA VAL A 397 24.63 13.21 5.16
C VAL A 397 25.73 12.11 5.12
N ASN A 398 25.98 11.55 3.94
CA ASN A 398 26.97 10.51 3.67
C ASN A 398 28.25 11.06 3.02
N LYS A 399 28.35 12.38 2.83
CA LYS A 399 29.53 13.03 2.25
C LYS A 399 30.81 12.67 3.02
N GLY A 400 31.88 12.35 2.28
CA GLY A 400 33.18 12.00 2.84
C GLY A 400 33.30 10.55 3.31
N LEU A 401 32.34 9.68 2.96
CA LEU A 401 32.44 8.23 3.22
C LEU A 401 33.09 7.47 2.06
N ASP A 402 33.30 8.09 0.90
CA ASP A 402 33.86 7.45 -0.30
C ASP A 402 35.24 6.83 -0.04
N GLN A 403 36.13 7.57 0.63
CA GLN A 403 37.48 7.13 0.97
C GLN A 403 37.47 5.94 1.96
N VAL A 404 36.48 5.90 2.87
CA VAL A 404 36.27 4.78 3.80
C VAL A 404 35.81 3.54 3.03
N LEU A 405 34.88 3.72 2.08
CA LEU A 405 34.38 2.65 1.22
C LEU A 405 35.48 2.09 0.31
N GLU A 406 36.27 2.94 -0.31
CA GLU A 406 37.43 2.56 -1.13
C GLU A 406 38.46 1.74 -0.32
N SER A 407 38.73 2.16 0.92
CA SER A 407 39.66 1.44 1.79
C SER A 407 39.14 0.05 2.19
N LEU A 408 37.82 -0.07 2.41
CA LEU A 408 37.19 -1.38 2.63
C LEU A 408 37.18 -2.24 1.37
N GLN A 409 37.07 -1.65 0.18
CA GLN A 409 37.15 -2.37 -1.09
C GLN A 409 38.50 -3.07 -1.26
N LEU A 410 39.62 -2.42 -0.87
CA LEU A 410 40.95 -3.04 -0.87
C LEU A 410 41.07 -4.26 0.05
N ILE A 411 40.33 -4.27 1.17
CA ILE A 411 40.26 -5.46 2.03
C ILE A 411 39.38 -6.52 1.35
N GLN A 412 38.22 -6.14 0.81
CA GLN A 412 37.32 -7.06 0.12
C GLN A 412 38.01 -7.80 -1.04
N ASP A 413 38.74 -7.08 -1.90
CA ASP A 413 39.37 -7.66 -3.09
C ASP A 413 40.42 -8.71 -2.73
N ARG A 414 41.19 -8.50 -1.65
CA ARG A 414 42.15 -9.48 -1.12
C ARG A 414 41.51 -10.78 -0.68
N PHE A 415 40.29 -10.72 -0.11
CA PHE A 415 39.55 -11.92 0.28
C PHE A 415 38.74 -12.53 -0.86
N ALA A 416 38.40 -11.75 -1.89
CA ALA A 416 37.69 -12.22 -3.07
C ALA A 416 38.59 -12.97 -4.06
N GLY A 417 39.91 -13.04 -3.81
CA GLY A 417 40.87 -13.63 -4.74
C GLY A 417 40.98 -12.85 -6.05
N ARG A 418 40.50 -11.61 -6.09
CA ARG A 418 40.71 -10.73 -7.25
C ARG A 418 42.17 -10.28 -7.20
N PRO A 419 42.96 -10.49 -8.26
CA PRO A 419 44.33 -10.00 -8.30
C PRO A 419 44.26 -8.46 -8.30
N GLY A 420 44.46 -7.88 -7.11
CA GLY A 420 44.63 -6.44 -6.96
C GLY A 420 45.99 -6.04 -7.50
N PHE A 421 45.98 -4.99 -8.31
CA PHE A 421 47.14 -4.24 -8.79
C PHE A 421 48.27 -4.23 -7.76
N ALA A 422 49.40 -4.79 -8.18
CA ALA A 422 50.69 -4.72 -7.47
C ALA A 422 51.23 -3.29 -7.45
#